data_AF-A0A2G2LSQ3-F1
#
_entry.id   AF-A0A2G2LSQ3-F1
#
_cell.length_a   1.000
_cell.length_b   1.000
_cell.length_c   1.000
_cell.angle_alpha   90.00
_cell.angle_beta   90.00
_cell.angle_gamma   90.00
#
_symmetry.space_group_name_H-M   'P 1'
#
loop_
_entity.id
_entity.type
_entity.pdbx_description
1 polymer ?
#
loop_
_entity_poly.entity_id
_entity_poly.type
_entity_poly.pdbx_seq_one_letter_code
_entity_poly.pdbx_strand_id
1 'polypeptide(L)'
;MTETKSTLVFSGLIGLAAALLVGTGEYLLQFSPTGGYGDPNYGWMASIPFARLQMGHFLAILAAPLYLIGYWHIGQMLKPAGPRLARLVTLLGGYGFMVGAVWIGQRAFLGITAAAIAQGTAQPELLHTMASLNEPLVNVLRLVMVVVSLIWMVQIMRGQTRYPRFMALFSPLLLLISIFVFFAWQPALGTYTVPTAMNTAHAVLFALSTLVALMSKNDDT
;
A
#
# COMPACT_ATOMS: atom_id res chain seq x y z
N MET A 1 7.53 -17.76 -22.89
CA MET A 1 8.33 -16.56 -23.16
C MET A 1 8.82 -15.98 -21.84
N THR A 2 10.10 -15.67 -21.78
CA THR A 2 10.75 -14.96 -20.67
C THR A 2 10.50 -13.46 -20.90
N GLU A 3 10.14 -12.70 -19.85
CA GLU A 3 9.90 -11.26 -20.02
C GLU A 3 11.22 -10.53 -20.28
N THR A 4 11.18 -9.54 -21.16
CA THR A 4 12.35 -8.69 -21.40
C THR A 4 12.68 -7.86 -20.15
N LYS A 5 13.95 -7.51 -19.99
CA LYS A 5 14.39 -6.60 -18.94
C LYS A 5 13.62 -5.28 -18.95
N SER A 6 13.37 -4.71 -20.14
CA SER A 6 12.63 -3.46 -20.31
C SER A 6 11.23 -3.55 -19.72
N THR A 7 10.51 -4.64 -20.02
CA THR A 7 9.17 -4.88 -19.48
C THR A 7 9.17 -4.99 -17.95
N LEU A 8 10.16 -5.68 -17.37
CA LEU A 8 10.29 -5.82 -15.92
C LEU A 8 10.58 -4.47 -15.25
N VAL A 9 11.48 -3.66 -15.81
CA VAL A 9 11.80 -2.34 -15.27
C VAL A 9 10.58 -1.41 -15.35
N PHE A 10 9.94 -1.33 -16.52
CA PHE A 10 8.81 -0.44 -16.74
C PHE A 10 7.62 -0.77 -15.83
N SER A 11 7.28 -2.07 -15.70
CA SER A 11 6.22 -2.51 -14.79
C SER A 11 6.54 -2.25 -13.31
N GLY A 12 7.82 -2.37 -12.90
CA GLY A 12 8.28 -2.01 -11.56
C GLY A 12 8.14 -0.50 -11.29
N LEU A 13 8.51 0.33 -12.27
CA LEU A 13 8.33 1.79 -12.20
C LEU A 13 6.85 2.18 -12.11
N ILE A 14 5.95 1.49 -12.81
CA ILE A 14 4.51 1.71 -12.68
C ILE A 14 4.03 1.36 -11.26
N GLY A 15 4.49 0.24 -10.69
CA GLY A 15 4.20 -0.12 -9.30
C GLY A 15 4.70 0.94 -8.30
N LEU A 16 5.91 1.45 -8.50
CA LEU A 16 6.48 2.53 -7.70
C LEU A 16 5.65 3.82 -7.83
N ALA A 17 5.28 4.20 -9.05
CA ALA A 17 4.41 5.35 -9.29
C ALA A 17 3.05 5.17 -8.59
N ALA A 18 2.46 3.97 -8.65
CA ALA A 18 1.23 3.65 -7.92
C ALA A 18 1.39 3.92 -6.42
N ALA A 19 2.46 3.40 -5.81
CA ALA A 19 2.69 3.56 -4.37
C ALA A 19 2.91 5.02 -3.96
N LEU A 20 3.64 5.79 -4.77
CA LEU A 20 3.86 7.21 -4.49
C LEU A 20 2.60 8.05 -4.68
N LEU A 21 1.83 7.82 -5.75
CA LEU A 21 0.61 8.58 -6.05
C LEU A 21 -0.51 8.23 -5.06
N VAL A 22 -0.76 6.95 -4.80
CA VAL A 22 -1.75 6.51 -3.81
C VAL A 22 -1.33 6.92 -2.41
N GLY A 23 -0.05 6.80 -2.05
CA GLY A 23 0.48 7.28 -0.78
C GLY A 23 0.30 8.79 -0.61
N THR A 24 0.51 9.57 -1.67
CA THR A 24 0.25 11.03 -1.64
C THR A 24 -1.24 11.32 -1.45
N GLY A 25 -2.11 10.60 -2.18
CA GLY A 25 -3.56 10.74 -2.01
C GLY A 25 -4.02 10.37 -0.60
N GLU A 26 -3.50 9.29 -0.04
CA GLU A 26 -3.75 8.85 1.33
C GLU A 26 -3.27 9.88 2.36
N TYR A 27 -2.09 10.46 2.15
CA TYR A 27 -1.57 11.52 3.00
C TYR A 27 -2.51 12.74 3.00
N LEU A 28 -2.98 13.16 1.82
CA LEU A 28 -3.95 14.25 1.70
C LEU A 28 -5.25 13.94 2.45
N LEU A 29 -5.72 12.69 2.38
CA LEU A 29 -6.96 12.24 3.01
C LEU A 29 -6.91 12.12 4.53
N GLN A 30 -5.74 11.85 5.13
CA GLN A 30 -5.68 11.38 6.52
C GLN A 30 -4.67 12.12 7.40
N PHE A 31 -3.63 12.74 6.83
CA PHE A 31 -2.56 13.32 7.64
C PHE A 31 -3.08 14.48 8.49
N SER A 32 -2.82 14.39 9.79
CA SER A 32 -2.98 15.47 10.75
C SER A 32 -1.64 15.73 11.45
N PRO A 33 -1.15 16.98 11.51
CA PRO A 33 0.08 17.29 12.22
C PRO A 33 -0.05 17.07 13.75
N THR A 34 -1.28 17.06 14.28
CA THR A 34 -1.55 16.76 15.69
C THR A 34 -1.65 15.26 15.98
N GLY A 35 -1.55 14.40 14.95
CA GLY A 35 -1.73 12.96 15.07
C GLY A 35 -3.17 12.58 15.39
N GLY A 36 -3.34 11.66 16.34
CA GLY A 36 -4.66 11.18 16.78
C GLY A 36 -5.18 9.95 16.05
N TYR A 37 -4.36 9.30 15.21
CA TYR A 37 -4.75 8.16 14.36
C TYR A 37 -5.30 6.91 15.07
N GLY A 38 -5.22 6.86 16.41
CA GLY A 38 -5.80 5.80 17.24
C GLY A 38 -7.16 6.14 17.85
N ASP A 39 -7.70 7.33 17.61
CA ASP A 39 -9.02 7.73 18.12
C ASP A 39 -10.14 6.92 17.42
N PRO A 40 -10.92 6.11 18.14
CA PRO A 40 -12.00 5.32 17.53
C PRO A 40 -13.09 6.18 16.88
N ASN A 41 -13.15 7.48 17.19
CA ASN A 41 -14.15 8.41 16.69
C ASN A 41 -13.67 9.26 15.51
N TYR A 42 -12.48 8.99 14.95
CA TYR A 42 -11.92 9.73 13.81
C TYR A 42 -11.84 11.26 13.99
N GLY A 43 -11.73 11.75 15.23
CA GLY A 43 -11.81 13.19 15.53
C GLY A 43 -10.77 14.03 14.81
N TRP A 44 -9.58 13.46 14.53
CA TRP A 44 -8.54 14.15 13.76
C TRP A 44 -8.97 14.46 12.33
N MET A 45 -9.86 13.66 11.73
CA MET A 45 -10.29 13.86 10.35
C MET A 45 -11.13 15.12 10.18
N ALA A 46 -11.80 15.59 11.23
CA ALA A 46 -12.56 16.85 11.23
C ALA A 46 -11.68 18.09 10.95
N SER A 47 -10.37 17.98 11.19
CA SER A 47 -9.39 19.04 10.93
C SER A 47 -8.90 19.09 9.49
N ILE A 48 -9.25 18.11 8.66
CA ILE A 48 -8.74 17.98 7.29
C ILE A 48 -9.60 18.84 6.33
N PRO A 49 -9.02 19.83 5.65
CA PRO A 49 -9.76 20.67 4.70
C PRO A 49 -10.40 19.86 3.57
N PHE A 50 -11.61 20.24 3.18
CA PHE A 50 -12.34 19.59 2.08
C PHE A 50 -11.53 19.51 0.78
N ALA A 51 -10.77 20.55 0.42
CA ALA A 51 -9.90 20.54 -0.76
C ALA A 51 -8.87 19.40 -0.73
N ARG A 52 -8.28 19.11 0.46
CA ARG A 52 -7.36 17.98 0.63
C ARG A 52 -8.08 16.65 0.50
N LEU A 53 -9.28 16.53 1.08
CA LEU A 53 -10.11 15.31 0.95
C LEU A 53 -10.45 15.02 -0.52
N GLN A 54 -10.89 16.04 -1.26
CA GLN A 54 -11.26 15.92 -2.67
C GLN A 54 -10.05 15.54 -3.54
N MET A 55 -8.94 16.26 -3.40
CA MET A 55 -7.71 15.97 -4.16
C MET A 55 -7.18 14.58 -3.83
N GLY A 56 -7.12 14.23 -2.54
CA GLY A 56 -6.62 12.94 -2.08
C GLY A 56 -7.48 11.77 -2.55
N HIS A 57 -8.81 11.94 -2.57
CA HIS A 57 -9.76 10.94 -3.08
C HIS A 57 -9.48 10.58 -4.53
N PHE A 58 -9.47 11.58 -5.42
CA PHE A 58 -9.27 11.33 -6.85
C PHE A 58 -7.86 10.83 -7.15
N LEU A 59 -6.84 11.40 -6.49
CA LEU A 59 -5.45 10.96 -6.69
C LEU A 59 -5.27 9.49 -6.28
N ALA A 60 -5.79 9.10 -5.11
CA ALA A 60 -5.67 7.72 -4.63
C ALA A 60 -6.46 6.74 -5.51
N ILE A 61 -7.71 7.03 -5.84
CA ILE A 61 -8.57 6.10 -6.60
C ILE A 61 -8.07 5.92 -8.03
N LEU A 62 -7.68 7.00 -8.72
CA LEU A 62 -7.23 6.91 -10.11
C LEU A 62 -5.86 6.25 -10.24
N ALA A 63 -5.00 6.37 -9.23
CA ALA A 63 -3.69 5.72 -9.23
C ALA A 63 -3.74 4.25 -8.76
N ALA A 64 -4.73 3.86 -7.94
CA ALA A 64 -4.78 2.52 -7.36
C ALA A 64 -4.77 1.36 -8.39
N PRO A 65 -5.43 1.43 -9.56
CA PRO A 65 -5.35 0.37 -10.57
C PRO A 65 -3.93 0.05 -11.04
N LEU A 66 -2.99 0.99 -10.95
CA LEU A 66 -1.59 0.79 -11.33
C LEU A 66 -0.90 -0.26 -10.42
N TYR A 67 -1.40 -0.52 -9.21
CA TYR A 67 -0.91 -1.61 -8.36
C TYR A 67 -1.07 -2.98 -9.01
N LEU A 68 -2.05 -3.18 -9.92
CA LEU A 68 -2.19 -4.43 -10.66
C LEU A 68 -0.92 -4.73 -11.48
N ILE A 69 -0.35 -3.70 -12.11
CA ILE A 69 0.88 -3.81 -12.89
C ILE A 69 2.08 -4.00 -11.96
N GLY A 70 2.11 -3.33 -10.81
CA GLY A 70 3.12 -3.54 -9.77
C GLY A 70 3.13 -5.00 -9.25
N TYR A 71 1.97 -5.59 -8.96
CA TYR A 71 1.90 -6.98 -8.51
C TYR A 71 2.12 -8.00 -9.61
N TRP A 72 1.81 -7.64 -10.86
CA TRP A 72 2.28 -8.41 -12.00
C TRP A 72 3.81 -8.44 -12.05
N HIS A 73 4.47 -7.29 -11.92
CA HIS A 73 5.94 -7.19 -11.85
C HIS A 73 6.53 -8.11 -10.77
N ILE A 74 6.01 -8.03 -9.53
CA ILE A 74 6.47 -8.89 -8.43
C ILE A 74 6.30 -10.38 -8.76
N GLY A 75 5.16 -10.77 -9.34
CA GLY A 75 4.93 -12.13 -9.80
C GLY A 75 5.97 -12.59 -10.82
N GLN A 76 6.29 -11.76 -11.81
CA GLN A 76 7.29 -12.11 -12.83
C GLN A 76 8.70 -12.26 -12.24
N MET A 77 9.05 -11.48 -11.22
CA MET A 77 10.32 -11.60 -10.50
C MET A 77 10.41 -12.88 -9.64
N LEU A 78 9.28 -13.36 -9.11
CA LEU A 78 9.19 -14.61 -8.34
C LEU A 78 9.03 -15.87 -9.21
N LYS A 79 8.58 -15.70 -10.45
CA LYS A 79 8.19 -16.78 -11.38
C LYS A 79 9.19 -17.93 -11.51
N PRO A 80 10.52 -17.70 -11.56
CA PRO A 80 11.48 -18.82 -11.71
C PRO A 80 11.44 -19.83 -10.55
N ALA A 81 11.02 -19.42 -9.36
CA ALA A 81 10.93 -20.31 -8.19
C ALA A 81 9.61 -21.11 -8.15
N GLY A 82 8.66 -20.82 -9.04
CA GLY A 82 7.36 -21.47 -9.04
C GLY A 82 6.26 -20.60 -9.68
N PRO A 83 5.80 -20.91 -10.90
CA PRO A 83 4.83 -20.07 -11.61
C PRO A 83 3.44 -20.02 -10.93
N ARG A 84 3.05 -21.07 -10.20
CA ARG A 84 1.78 -21.11 -9.46
C ARG A 84 1.76 -20.11 -8.30
N LEU A 85 2.79 -20.12 -7.46
CA LEU A 85 2.91 -19.20 -6.33
C LEU A 85 3.14 -17.76 -6.79
N ALA A 86 3.91 -17.55 -7.85
CA ALA A 86 4.07 -16.25 -8.49
C ALA A 86 2.72 -15.66 -8.97
N ARG A 87 1.91 -16.48 -9.66
CA ARG A 87 0.56 -16.07 -10.09
C ARG A 87 -0.33 -15.77 -8.90
N LEU A 88 -0.26 -16.57 -7.83
CA LEU A 88 -1.02 -16.34 -6.61
C LEU A 88 -0.66 -14.99 -5.97
N VAL A 89 0.63 -14.62 -5.92
CA VAL A 89 1.08 -13.31 -5.43
C VAL A 89 0.51 -12.17 -6.29
N THR A 90 0.55 -12.30 -7.61
CA THR A 90 -0.04 -11.29 -8.52
C THR A 90 -1.54 -11.13 -8.29
N LEU A 91 -2.29 -12.23 -8.22
CA LEU A 91 -3.74 -12.20 -8.06
C LEU A 91 -4.15 -11.69 -6.67
N LEU A 92 -3.52 -12.21 -5.60
CA LEU A 92 -3.83 -11.79 -4.23
C LEU A 92 -3.44 -10.34 -4.01
N GLY A 93 -2.24 -9.93 -4.41
CA GLY A 93 -1.81 -8.54 -4.27
C GLY A 93 -2.67 -7.57 -5.07
N GLY A 94 -2.98 -7.91 -6.32
CA GLY A 94 -3.89 -7.12 -7.15
C GLY A 94 -5.28 -6.99 -6.52
N TYR A 95 -5.87 -8.11 -6.07
CA TYR A 95 -7.15 -8.10 -5.37
C TYR A 95 -7.11 -7.31 -4.06
N GLY A 96 -6.05 -7.47 -3.25
CA GLY A 96 -5.86 -6.75 -2.01
C GLY A 96 -5.86 -5.23 -2.22
N PHE A 97 -5.17 -4.75 -3.27
CA PHE A 97 -5.16 -3.32 -3.60
C PHE A 97 -6.45 -2.83 -4.26
N MET A 98 -7.22 -3.68 -4.93
CA MET A 98 -8.59 -3.33 -5.33
C MET A 98 -9.48 -3.08 -4.11
N VAL A 99 -9.41 -3.96 -3.10
CA VAL A 99 -10.12 -3.78 -1.82
C VAL A 99 -9.60 -2.53 -1.09
N GLY A 100 -8.27 -2.34 -1.08
CA GLY A 100 -7.62 -1.15 -0.54
C GLY A 100 -8.06 0.14 -1.22
N ALA A 101 -8.32 0.13 -2.53
CA ALA A 101 -8.84 1.28 -3.28
C ALA A 101 -10.24 1.69 -2.81
N VAL A 102 -11.11 0.71 -2.54
CA VAL A 102 -12.44 0.96 -1.96
C VAL A 102 -12.29 1.54 -0.55
N TRP A 103 -11.41 0.95 0.26
CA TRP A 103 -11.13 1.44 1.62
C TRP A 103 -10.65 2.89 1.64
N ILE A 104 -9.62 3.22 0.85
CA ILE A 104 -9.04 4.57 0.82
C ILE A 104 -10.01 5.59 0.21
N GLY A 105 -10.78 5.18 -0.80
CA GLY A 105 -11.79 6.04 -1.43
C GLY A 105 -12.87 6.48 -0.45
N GLN A 106 -13.21 5.63 0.52
CA GLN A 106 -14.19 5.94 1.57
C GLN A 106 -13.68 6.94 2.63
N ARG A 107 -12.36 7.13 2.77
CA ARG A 107 -11.78 8.05 3.77
C ARG A 107 -12.21 9.50 3.56
N ALA A 108 -12.45 9.91 2.31
CA ALA A 108 -12.95 11.26 2.03
C ALA A 108 -14.30 11.51 2.69
N PHE A 109 -15.21 10.54 2.61
CA PHE A 109 -16.53 10.64 3.22
C PHE A 109 -16.46 10.58 4.75
N LEU A 110 -15.58 9.75 5.33
CA LEU A 110 -15.34 9.77 6.78
C LEU A 110 -14.88 11.15 7.26
N GLY A 111 -13.97 11.82 6.52
CA GLY A 111 -13.52 13.17 6.86
C GLY A 111 -14.62 14.23 6.76
N ILE A 112 -15.44 14.17 5.70
CA ILE A 112 -16.60 15.05 5.54
C ILE A 112 -17.60 14.85 6.68
N THR A 113 -17.92 13.61 7.03
CA THR A 113 -18.85 13.28 8.12
C THR A 113 -18.30 13.73 9.48
N ALA A 114 -17.01 13.50 9.74
CA ALA A 114 -16.35 13.97 10.98
C ALA A 114 -16.42 15.51 11.11
N ALA A 115 -16.20 16.25 10.02
CA ALA A 115 -16.33 17.70 10.00
C ALA A 115 -17.78 18.16 10.24
N ALA A 116 -18.77 17.48 9.64
CA ALA A 116 -20.19 17.79 9.85
C ALA A 116 -20.64 17.53 11.29
N ILE A 117 -20.15 16.45 11.92
CA ILE A 117 -20.40 16.16 13.34
C ILE A 117 -19.79 17.26 14.22
N ALA A 118 -18.55 17.68 13.95
CA ALA A 118 -17.90 18.77 14.69
C ALA A 118 -18.64 20.12 14.56
N GLN A 119 -19.38 20.32 13.48
CA GLN A 119 -20.23 21.49 13.24
C GLN A 119 -21.67 21.34 13.80
N GLY A 120 -22.02 20.18 14.35
CA GLY A 120 -23.36 19.88 14.85
C GLY A 120 -24.41 19.67 13.75
N THR A 121 -24.00 19.41 12.51
CA THR A 121 -24.90 19.24 11.35
C THR A 121 -25.14 17.77 10.98
N ALA A 122 -24.46 16.83 11.66
CA ALA A 122 -24.62 15.39 11.48
C ALA A 122 -24.56 14.64 12.82
N GLN A 123 -25.17 13.45 12.86
CA GLN A 123 -25.17 12.59 14.05
C GLN A 123 -23.90 11.73 14.13
N PRO A 124 -23.28 11.57 15.30
CA PRO A 124 -22.10 10.71 15.49
C PRO A 124 -22.27 9.27 14.99
N GLU A 125 -23.49 8.72 15.09
CA GLU A 125 -23.80 7.34 14.67
C GLU A 125 -23.54 7.07 13.18
N LEU A 126 -23.64 8.10 12.33
CA LEU A 126 -23.33 7.99 10.91
C LEU A 126 -21.86 7.62 10.69
N LEU A 127 -20.96 8.19 11.49
CA LEU A 127 -19.53 7.92 11.40
C LEU A 127 -19.22 6.48 11.85
N HIS A 128 -19.84 6.01 12.93
CA HIS A 128 -19.70 4.61 13.37
C HIS A 128 -20.21 3.62 12.33
N THR A 129 -21.37 3.91 11.72
CA THR A 129 -21.93 3.08 10.66
C THR A 129 -20.98 3.02 9.46
N MET A 130 -20.46 4.17 8.99
CA MET A 130 -19.51 4.21 7.88
C MET A 130 -18.20 3.49 8.21
N ALA A 131 -17.66 3.67 9.42
CA ALA A 131 -16.44 3.02 9.88
C ALA A 131 -16.61 1.49 9.94
N SER A 132 -17.77 0.99 10.37
CA SER A 132 -18.04 -0.46 10.43
C SER A 132 -18.07 -1.14 9.05
N LEU A 133 -18.40 -0.39 7.99
CA LEU A 133 -18.30 -0.85 6.60
C LEU A 133 -16.88 -0.69 6.04
N ASN A 134 -16.14 0.32 6.50
CA ASN A 134 -14.82 0.66 5.98
C ASN A 134 -13.72 -0.23 6.59
N GLU A 135 -13.59 -0.28 7.91
CA GLU A 135 -12.46 -0.93 8.61
C GLU A 135 -12.28 -2.44 8.31
N PRO A 136 -13.33 -3.25 8.04
CA PRO A 136 -13.13 -4.63 7.59
C PRO A 136 -12.32 -4.74 6.29
N LEU A 137 -12.41 -3.75 5.38
CA LEU A 137 -11.70 -3.76 4.11
C LEU A 137 -10.17 -3.68 4.29
N VAL A 138 -9.69 -2.85 5.22
CA VAL A 138 -8.24 -2.79 5.50
C VAL A 138 -7.75 -4.07 6.16
N ASN A 139 -8.59 -4.78 6.92
CA ASN A 139 -8.23 -6.09 7.48
C ASN A 139 -8.09 -7.17 6.40
N VAL A 140 -8.91 -7.13 5.35
CA VAL A 140 -8.71 -8.00 4.17
C VAL A 140 -7.37 -7.71 3.52
N LEU A 141 -7.03 -6.43 3.30
CA LEU A 141 -5.72 -6.04 2.75
C LEU A 141 -4.56 -6.51 3.63
N ARG A 142 -4.65 -6.35 4.96
CA ARG A 142 -3.64 -6.81 5.92
C ARG A 142 -3.45 -8.33 5.85
N LEU A 143 -4.54 -9.10 5.78
CA LEU A 143 -4.47 -10.55 5.63
C LEU A 143 -3.78 -10.96 4.33
N VAL A 144 -4.12 -10.30 3.21
CA VAL A 144 -3.45 -10.49 1.92
C VAL A 144 -1.95 -10.20 2.06
N MET A 145 -1.56 -9.12 2.74
CA MET A 145 -0.15 -8.77 2.92
C MET A 145 0.62 -9.81 3.73
N VAL A 146 0.00 -10.41 4.75
CA VAL A 146 0.61 -11.54 5.49
C VAL A 146 0.85 -12.71 4.54
N VAL A 147 -0.17 -13.16 3.80
CA VAL A 147 -0.05 -14.30 2.89
C VAL A 147 0.99 -14.05 1.80
N VAL A 148 0.95 -12.89 1.15
CA VAL A 148 1.94 -12.49 0.13
C VAL A 148 3.35 -12.46 0.71
N SER A 149 3.52 -11.92 1.93
CA SER A 149 4.83 -11.82 2.57
C SER A 149 5.42 -13.19 2.91
N LEU A 150 4.59 -14.14 3.36
CA LEU A 150 5.03 -15.51 3.59
C LEU A 150 5.52 -16.18 2.30
N ILE A 151 4.75 -16.06 1.21
CA ILE A 151 5.14 -16.60 -0.10
C ILE A 151 6.43 -15.93 -0.58
N TRP A 152 6.52 -14.59 -0.48
CA TRP A 152 7.71 -13.80 -0.82
C TRP A 152 8.95 -14.31 -0.10
N MET A 153 8.91 -14.40 1.22
CA MET A 153 10.05 -14.84 2.03
C MET A 153 10.48 -16.25 1.67
N VAL A 154 9.53 -17.21 1.60
CA VAL A 154 9.84 -18.60 1.29
C VAL A 154 10.44 -18.76 -0.12
N GLN A 155 9.86 -18.12 -1.12
CA GLN A 155 10.34 -18.23 -2.51
C GLN A 155 11.75 -17.62 -2.67
N ILE A 156 12.01 -16.45 -2.06
CA ILE A 156 13.32 -15.78 -2.17
C ILE A 156 14.40 -16.53 -1.38
N MET A 157 14.09 -17.05 -0.19
CA MET A 157 15.06 -17.83 0.60
C MET A 157 15.51 -19.11 -0.10
N ARG A 158 14.61 -19.75 -0.87
CA ARG A 158 14.96 -20.91 -1.72
C ARG A 158 15.98 -20.56 -2.82
N GLY A 159 16.16 -19.28 -3.15
CA GLY A 159 17.19 -18.79 -4.07
C GLY A 159 16.91 -19.04 -5.55
N GLN A 160 15.68 -19.44 -5.90
CA GLN A 160 15.29 -19.74 -7.28
C GLN A 160 14.48 -18.60 -7.91
N THR A 161 14.59 -17.37 -7.38
CA THR A 161 13.89 -16.18 -7.93
C THR A 161 14.87 -15.27 -8.66
N ARG A 162 14.37 -14.20 -9.31
CA ARG A 162 15.24 -13.13 -9.82
C ARG A 162 15.84 -12.26 -8.71
N TYR A 163 15.37 -12.40 -7.47
CA TYR A 163 15.89 -11.63 -6.34
C TYR A 163 17.09 -12.28 -5.67
N PRO A 164 18.05 -11.48 -5.18
CA PRO A 164 19.04 -11.95 -4.23
C PRO A 164 18.37 -12.31 -2.89
N ARG A 165 18.94 -13.27 -2.16
CA ARG A 165 18.33 -13.82 -0.94
C ARG A 165 18.01 -12.79 0.14
N PHE A 166 18.79 -11.71 0.25
CA PHE A 166 18.55 -10.65 1.25
C PHE A 166 17.22 -9.91 1.02
N MET A 167 16.66 -9.94 -0.20
CA MET A 167 15.35 -9.35 -0.49
C MET A 167 14.21 -10.01 0.28
N ALA A 168 14.42 -11.20 0.85
CA ALA A 168 13.45 -11.82 1.76
C ALA A 168 13.09 -10.91 2.95
N LEU A 169 14.03 -10.08 3.43
CA LEU A 169 13.81 -9.12 4.53
C LEU A 169 12.91 -7.94 4.13
N PHE A 170 12.77 -7.67 2.84
CA PHE A 170 11.98 -6.56 2.31
C PHE A 170 10.56 -7.00 1.90
N SER A 171 9.97 -7.94 2.65
CA SER A 171 8.58 -8.33 2.43
C SER A 171 7.61 -7.21 2.86
N PRO A 172 6.40 -7.12 2.27
CA PRO A 172 5.42 -6.11 2.67
C PRO A 172 5.15 -6.06 4.18
N LEU A 173 5.04 -7.22 4.83
CA LEU A 173 4.79 -7.32 6.26
C LEU A 173 5.95 -6.80 7.10
N LEU A 174 7.19 -7.17 6.78
CA LEU A 174 8.37 -6.71 7.53
C LEU A 174 8.60 -5.22 7.36
N LEU A 175 8.36 -4.69 6.16
CA LEU A 175 8.39 -3.25 5.87
C LEU A 175 7.29 -2.50 6.62
N LEU A 176 6.09 -3.08 6.70
CA LEU A 176 5.01 -2.47 7.48
C LEU A 176 5.35 -2.45 8.97
N ILE A 177 5.84 -3.56 9.52
CA ILE A 177 6.28 -3.65 10.91
C ILE A 177 7.39 -2.63 11.20
N SER A 178 8.38 -2.49 10.31
CA SER A 178 9.48 -1.54 10.52
C SER A 178 9.01 -0.08 10.59
N ILE A 179 7.97 0.30 9.82
CA ILE A 179 7.36 1.63 9.91
C ILE A 179 6.71 1.86 11.28
N PHE A 180 5.97 0.88 11.80
CA PHE A 180 5.35 1.00 13.13
C PHE A 180 6.38 0.96 14.26
N VAL A 181 7.43 0.16 14.14
CA VAL A 181 8.57 0.17 15.08
C VAL A 181 9.28 1.52 15.05
N PHE A 182 9.49 2.09 13.86
CA PHE A 182 10.05 3.43 13.71
C PHE A 182 9.18 4.49 14.37
N PHE A 183 7.85 4.42 14.21
CA PHE A 183 6.92 5.31 14.91
C PHE A 183 6.98 5.16 16.43
N ALA A 184 7.04 3.93 16.96
CA ALA A 184 7.17 3.69 18.39
C ALA A 184 8.48 4.25 18.97
N TRP A 185 9.57 4.22 18.19
CA TRP A 185 10.88 4.72 18.61
C TRP A 185 11.05 6.24 18.42
N GLN A 186 10.51 6.79 17.33
CA GLN A 186 10.60 8.21 16.96
C GLN A 186 9.23 8.78 16.56
N PRO A 187 8.29 8.98 17.50
CA PRO A 187 6.91 9.37 17.19
C PRO A 187 6.80 10.68 16.40
N ALA A 188 7.68 11.66 16.67
CA ALA A 188 7.71 12.95 15.99
C ALA A 188 7.92 12.80 14.47
N LEU A 189 8.78 11.85 14.05
CA LEU A 189 9.01 11.57 12.63
C LEU A 189 8.05 10.52 12.09
N GLY A 190 7.73 9.49 12.87
CA GLY A 190 6.83 8.43 12.43
C GLY A 190 5.39 8.89 12.17
N THR A 191 4.95 9.99 12.79
CA THR A 191 3.64 10.61 12.52
C THR A 191 3.46 11.00 11.04
N TYR A 192 4.56 11.25 10.32
CA TYR A 192 4.53 11.55 8.89
C TYR A 192 4.44 10.30 7.99
N THR A 193 4.78 9.12 8.50
CA THR A 193 4.82 7.87 7.72
C THR A 193 3.69 6.91 8.06
N VAL A 194 3.18 6.92 9.29
CA VAL A 194 2.09 6.02 9.72
C VAL A 194 0.81 6.17 8.89
N PRO A 195 0.35 7.39 8.53
CA PRO A 195 -0.87 7.54 7.74
C PRO A 195 -0.80 6.87 6.37
N THR A 196 0.41 6.68 5.85
CA THR A 196 0.69 6.11 4.54
C THR A 196 1.46 4.80 4.63
N ALA A 197 1.49 4.15 5.80
CA ALA A 197 2.44 3.07 6.08
C ALA A 197 2.41 1.94 5.04
N MET A 198 1.22 1.55 4.58
CA MET A 198 1.07 0.55 3.53
C MET A 198 1.72 1.02 2.21
N ASN A 199 1.43 2.24 1.77
CA ASN A 199 1.98 2.80 0.54
C ASN A 199 3.50 3.08 0.66
N THR A 200 4.00 3.51 1.82
CA THR A 200 5.42 3.66 2.10
C THR A 200 6.17 2.32 2.01
N ALA A 201 5.62 1.26 2.62
CA ALA A 201 6.18 -0.09 2.49
C ALA A 201 6.24 -0.54 1.02
N HIS A 202 5.19 -0.28 0.25
CA HIS A 202 5.15 -0.64 -1.18
C HIS A 202 6.08 0.22 -2.05
N ALA A 203 6.25 1.50 -1.72
CA ALA A 203 7.22 2.35 -2.41
C ALA A 203 8.64 1.81 -2.25
N VAL A 204 9.02 1.40 -1.03
CA VAL A 204 10.32 0.75 -0.77
C VAL A 204 10.43 -0.57 -1.52
N LEU A 205 9.41 -1.43 -1.43
CA LEU A 205 9.39 -2.72 -2.12
C LEU A 205 9.56 -2.58 -3.64
N PHE A 206 8.76 -1.72 -4.29
CA PHE A 206 8.82 -1.54 -5.73
C PHE A 206 10.10 -0.84 -6.17
N ALA A 207 10.62 0.13 -5.40
CA ALA A 207 11.91 0.75 -5.69
C ALA A 207 13.02 -0.31 -5.70
N LEU A 208 13.14 -1.10 -4.63
CA LEU A 208 14.16 -2.15 -4.54
C LEU A 208 13.97 -3.23 -5.61
N SER A 209 12.73 -3.65 -5.86
CA SER A 209 12.43 -4.63 -6.90
C SER A 209 12.82 -4.14 -8.29
N THR A 210 12.52 -2.88 -8.60
CA THR A 210 12.89 -2.25 -9.86
C THR A 210 14.41 -2.12 -9.99
N LEU A 211 15.12 -1.78 -8.92
CA LEU A 211 16.58 -1.76 -8.90
C LEU A 211 17.17 -3.15 -9.21
N VAL A 212 16.61 -4.22 -8.64
CA VAL A 212 17.03 -5.60 -8.98
C VAL A 212 16.76 -5.92 -10.46
N ALA A 213 15.61 -5.52 -10.99
CA ALA A 213 15.31 -5.69 -12.42
C ALA A 213 16.30 -4.92 -13.32
N LEU A 214 16.69 -3.70 -12.92
CA LEU A 214 17.70 -2.89 -13.62
C LEU A 214 19.09 -3.54 -13.61
N MET A 215 19.46 -4.20 -12.51
CA MET A 215 20.74 -4.90 -12.37
C MET A 215 20.75 -6.30 -13.02
N SER A 216 19.59 -6.80 -13.45
CA SER A 216 19.49 -8.08 -14.13
C SER A 216 20.21 -8.04 -15.48
N LYS A 217 20.89 -9.15 -15.84
CA LYS A 217 21.44 -9.33 -17.19
C LYS A 217 20.30 -9.37 -18.20
N ASN A 218 20.54 -8.91 -19.43
CA ASN A 218 19.60 -9.14 -20.52
C ASN A 218 19.53 -10.65 -20.79
N ASP A 219 18.32 -11.20 -20.87
CA ASP A 219 18.10 -12.59 -21.25
C ASP A 219 18.32 -12.81 -22.79
N ASP A 220 18.90 -11.83 -23.50
CA ASP A 220 19.06 -11.76 -24.96
C ASP A 220 20.53 -11.96 -25.44
N THR A 221 21.28 -12.91 -24.84
CA THR A 221 22.52 -13.44 -25.41
C THR A 221 22.59 -14.94 -25.28
#